data_AF-A0A953K5A1-F1
#
_entry.id   AF-A0A953K5A1-F1
#
_cell.length_a   1.000
_cell.length_b   1.000
_cell.length_c   1.000
_cell.angle_alpha   90.00
_cell.angle_beta   90.00
_cell.angle_gamma   90.00
#
_symmetry.space_group_name_H-M   'P 1'
#
loop_
_entity.id
_entity.type
_entity.pdbx_description
1 polymer ?
#
loop_
_entity_poly.entity_id
_entity_poly.type
_entity_poly.pdbx_seq_one_letter_code
_entity_poly.pdbx_strand_id
1 'polypeptide(L)'
;MTRLFPTALATVAAVVLHAQAVLEPVTRTVRSEKSEVLFLAMAPKGDRLLVGTAKGADVVDIESGKRVFHLAFEEDGSQHVWYAQFNDNGEYVMLAGFTGKREIWDMKTGKKEGGNLSNFAWMPNSLAMKKLNLKVGNSPFDRFYQQETAQHGDITAKADKDGAVVFTGKDGAAIQTLRFPENKDQHHRAPCFFHEDRFITGTDSGMLLFYTLR
;
A
#
# COMPACT_ATOMS: atom_id res chain seq x y z
N MET A 1 38.96 59.07 19.91
CA MET A 1 37.82 58.15 20.13
C MET A 1 37.51 57.45 18.81
N THR A 2 38.10 56.28 18.59
CA THR A 2 38.02 55.53 17.33
C THR A 2 36.96 54.45 17.49
N ARG A 3 35.82 54.55 16.80
CA ARG A 3 34.76 53.53 16.83
C ARG A 3 35.08 52.43 15.81
N LEU A 4 35.38 51.23 16.29
CA LEU A 4 35.39 50.01 15.49
C LEU A 4 33.94 49.57 15.24
N PHE A 5 33.57 49.37 13.98
CA PHE A 5 32.34 48.69 13.60
C PHE A 5 32.62 47.18 13.48
N PRO A 6 31.79 46.30 14.06
CA PRO A 6 31.95 44.86 13.87
C PRO A 6 31.40 44.47 12.50
N THR A 7 32.23 43.83 11.69
CA THR A 7 31.83 43.18 10.45
C THR A 7 31.05 41.91 10.79
N ALA A 8 29.74 41.91 10.55
CA ALA A 8 28.92 40.72 10.71
C ALA A 8 29.22 39.73 9.56
N LEU A 9 29.79 38.57 9.89
CA LEU A 9 29.84 37.44 8.95
C LEU A 9 28.42 36.87 8.83
N ALA A 10 27.80 37.02 7.65
CA ALA A 10 26.62 36.27 7.28
C ALA A 10 27.02 34.84 6.90
N THR A 11 26.70 33.86 7.75
CA THR A 11 26.79 32.45 7.39
C THR A 11 25.64 32.11 6.44
N VAL A 12 25.97 31.89 5.17
CA VAL A 12 25.02 31.29 4.22
C VAL A 12 24.92 29.81 4.59
N ALA A 13 23.80 29.42 5.21
CA ALA A 13 23.49 28.01 5.40
C ALA A 13 23.23 27.39 4.03
N ALA A 14 24.15 26.53 3.56
CA ALA A 14 23.92 25.73 2.37
C ALA A 14 22.77 24.75 2.66
N VAL A 15 21.63 24.94 1.99
CA VAL A 15 20.56 23.95 2.00
C VAL A 15 21.06 22.76 1.17
N VAL A 16 21.47 21.69 1.85
CA VAL A 16 21.70 20.41 1.19
C VAL A 16 20.32 19.90 0.76
N LEU A 17 20.01 20.06 -0.53
CA LEU A 17 18.91 19.37 -1.19
C LEU A 17 19.21 17.88 -1.11
N HIS A 18 18.66 17.22 -0.09
CA HIS A 18 18.63 15.77 -0.07
C HIS A 18 17.77 15.35 -1.27
N ALA A 19 18.31 14.49 -2.12
CA ALA A 19 17.52 13.85 -3.15
C ALA A 19 16.33 13.16 -2.45
N GLN A 20 15.12 13.42 -2.93
CA GLN A 20 13.89 12.88 -2.36
C GLN A 20 13.15 12.17 -3.47
N ALA A 21 12.59 11.00 -3.16
CA ALA A 21 11.67 10.31 -4.05
C ALA A 21 10.25 10.86 -3.90
N VAL A 22 9.89 11.26 -2.68
CA VAL A 22 8.59 11.80 -2.33
C VAL A 22 8.71 13.07 -1.50
N LEU A 23 7.73 13.96 -1.63
CA LEU A 23 7.60 15.16 -0.82
C LEU A 23 7.07 14.81 0.58
N GLU A 24 7.66 15.41 1.60
CA GLU A 24 7.19 15.36 2.98
C GLU A 24 6.70 16.75 3.44
N PRO A 25 5.67 16.84 4.31
CA PRO A 25 4.99 15.73 4.99
C PRO A 25 4.00 14.97 4.08
N VAL A 26 3.41 13.91 4.63
CA VAL A 26 2.28 13.18 4.00
C VAL A 26 1.20 14.18 3.55
N THR A 27 0.73 14.06 2.31
CA THR A 27 -0.28 14.98 1.76
C THR A 27 -1.69 14.60 2.21
N ARG A 28 -1.91 13.31 2.48
CA ARG A 28 -3.20 12.81 2.97
C ARG A 28 -3.04 11.53 3.79
N THR A 29 -3.83 11.42 4.86
CA THR A 29 -3.98 10.19 5.63
C THR A 29 -5.42 9.72 5.58
N VAL A 30 -5.62 8.42 5.35
CA VAL A 30 -6.95 7.78 5.37
C VAL A 30 -6.93 6.60 6.34
N ARG A 31 -8.04 6.35 7.05
CA ARG A 31 -8.17 5.20 7.94
C ARG A 31 -8.96 4.08 7.27
N SER A 32 -8.37 2.89 7.23
CA SER A 32 -9.08 1.64 6.99
C SER A 32 -9.41 0.95 8.33
N GLU A 33 -9.81 -0.31 8.26
CA GLU A 33 -9.96 -1.23 9.38
C GLU A 33 -8.72 -1.16 10.28
N LYS A 34 -8.93 -1.19 11.61
CA LYS A 34 -7.86 -1.09 12.60
C LYS A 34 -7.08 -2.41 12.67
N SER A 35 -6.29 -2.63 11.63
CA SER A 35 -5.55 -3.85 11.32
C SER A 35 -4.41 -3.50 10.37
N GLU A 36 -3.41 -4.37 10.28
CA GLU A 36 -2.27 -4.19 9.38
C GLU A 36 -2.73 -4.02 7.93
N VAL A 37 -2.19 -3.01 7.25
CA VAL A 37 -2.36 -2.86 5.80
C VAL A 37 -1.36 -3.77 5.09
N LEU A 38 -1.87 -4.74 4.34
CA LEU A 38 -1.05 -5.75 3.66
C LEU A 38 -0.75 -5.35 2.22
N PHE A 39 -1.75 -4.84 1.50
CA PHE A 39 -1.60 -4.47 0.09
C PHE A 39 -2.64 -3.43 -0.33
N LEU A 40 -2.39 -2.81 -1.48
CA LEU A 40 -3.24 -1.78 -2.06
C LEU A 40 -3.52 -2.07 -3.54
N ALA A 41 -4.72 -1.75 -4.00
CA ALA A 41 -5.04 -1.77 -5.43
C ALA A 41 -5.98 -0.63 -5.77
N MET A 42 -5.61 0.19 -6.76
CA MET A 42 -6.48 1.25 -7.26
C MET A 42 -7.57 0.66 -8.15
N ALA A 43 -8.80 1.14 -8.01
CA ALA A 43 -9.86 0.86 -8.96
C ALA A 43 -9.49 1.45 -10.34
N PRO A 44 -9.95 0.84 -11.45
CA PRO A 44 -9.61 1.32 -12.80
C PRO A 44 -9.94 2.79 -13.07
N LYS A 45 -10.96 3.33 -12.38
CA LYS A 45 -11.37 4.75 -12.50
C LYS A 45 -10.57 5.71 -11.62
N GLY A 46 -9.67 5.21 -10.75
CA GLY A 46 -8.90 6.03 -9.81
C GLY A 46 -9.71 6.60 -8.63
N ASP A 47 -11.00 6.26 -8.53
CA ASP A 47 -11.94 6.82 -7.55
C ASP A 47 -11.92 6.07 -6.21
N ARG A 48 -11.51 4.81 -6.21
CA ARG A 48 -11.54 3.92 -5.04
C ARG A 48 -10.24 3.16 -4.89
N LEU A 49 -9.86 2.93 -3.63
CA LEU A 49 -8.72 2.12 -3.25
C LEU A 49 -9.19 0.88 -2.51
N LEU A 50 -8.77 -0.28 -2.99
CA LEU A 50 -8.90 -1.54 -2.28
C LEU A 50 -7.70 -1.72 -1.35
N VAL A 51 -7.99 -2.03 -0.11
CA VAL A 51 -7.03 -2.12 0.99
C VAL A 51 -7.12 -3.51 1.58
N GLY A 52 -6.10 -4.33 1.34
CA GLY A 52 -5.99 -5.63 2.00
C GLY A 52 -5.59 -5.47 3.46
N THR A 53 -6.28 -6.16 4.36
CA THR A 53 -5.98 -6.14 5.79
C THR A 53 -5.93 -7.55 6.35
N ALA A 54 -5.47 -7.70 7.60
CA ALA A 54 -5.55 -8.99 8.28
C ALA A 54 -6.99 -9.41 8.67
N LYS A 55 -8.01 -8.60 8.36
CA LYS A 55 -9.41 -8.84 8.70
C LYS A 55 -10.37 -8.80 7.49
N GLY A 56 -9.87 -9.08 6.29
CA GLY A 56 -10.62 -8.89 5.05
C GLY A 56 -10.01 -7.77 4.20
N ALA A 57 -10.84 -7.11 3.39
CA ALA A 57 -10.40 -5.96 2.62
C ALA A 57 -11.37 -4.79 2.76
N ASP A 58 -10.85 -3.57 2.78
CA ASP A 58 -11.66 -2.36 2.76
C ASP A 58 -11.64 -1.73 1.37
N VAL A 59 -12.78 -1.18 0.95
CA VAL A 59 -12.86 -0.30 -0.22
C VAL A 59 -13.03 1.12 0.30
N VAL A 60 -12.10 1.97 -0.05
CA VAL A 60 -12.02 3.36 0.40
C VAL A 60 -12.26 4.28 -0.78
N ASP A 61 -13.13 5.27 -0.61
CA ASP A 61 -13.31 6.34 -1.57
C ASP A 61 -12.14 7.31 -1.47
N ILE A 62 -11.44 7.55 -2.57
CA ILE A 62 -10.23 8.36 -2.59
C ILE A 62 -10.55 9.82 -2.33
N GLU A 63 -11.65 10.37 -2.85
CA GLU A 63 -11.96 11.79 -2.71
C GLU A 63 -12.30 12.15 -1.26
N SER A 64 -13.25 11.43 -0.66
CA SER A 64 -13.73 11.67 0.71
C SER A 64 -12.85 11.03 1.78
N GLY A 65 -12.06 10.01 1.42
CA GLY A 65 -11.22 9.27 2.37
C GLY A 65 -12.04 8.42 3.33
N LYS A 66 -13.27 8.09 2.96
CA LYS A 66 -14.16 7.27 3.78
C LYS A 66 -14.17 5.85 3.27
N ARG A 67 -14.24 4.90 4.20
CA ARG A 67 -14.54 3.51 3.86
C ARG A 67 -15.95 3.43 3.27
N VAL A 68 -16.04 2.91 2.05
CA VAL A 68 -17.28 2.60 1.33
C VAL A 68 -17.77 1.22 1.75
N PHE A 69 -16.88 0.22 1.72
CA PHE A 69 -17.21 -1.15 2.08
C PHE A 69 -16.13 -1.78 2.93
N HIS A 70 -16.56 -2.72 3.78
CA HIS A 70 -15.71 -3.73 4.38
C HIS A 70 -16.12 -5.08 3.80
N LEU A 71 -15.17 -5.75 3.15
CA LEU A 71 -15.34 -7.02 2.46
C LEU A 71 -14.77 -8.13 3.35
N ALA A 72 -15.64 -8.70 4.19
CA ALA A 72 -15.26 -9.73 5.14
C ALA A 72 -14.91 -11.06 4.46
N PHE A 73 -13.67 -11.51 4.62
CA PHE A 73 -13.18 -12.79 4.11
C PHE A 73 -12.98 -13.77 5.25
N GLU A 74 -13.28 -15.04 5.03
CA GLU A 74 -13.02 -16.10 5.99
C GLU A 74 -12.66 -17.41 5.27
N GLU A 75 -11.58 -18.06 5.67
CA GLU A 75 -11.13 -19.35 5.16
C GLU A 75 -10.45 -20.11 6.29
N ASP A 76 -10.95 -21.31 6.62
CA ASP A 76 -10.41 -22.18 7.67
C ASP A 76 -10.15 -21.48 9.02
N GLY A 77 -11.05 -20.56 9.40
CA GLY A 77 -10.96 -19.76 10.64
C GLY A 77 -9.99 -18.57 10.57
N SER A 78 -9.36 -18.33 9.43
CA SER A 78 -8.56 -17.12 9.16
C SER A 78 -9.37 -16.08 8.40
N GLN A 79 -9.13 -14.79 8.68
CA GLN A 79 -9.72 -13.66 7.95
C GLN A 79 -8.73 -13.01 6.96
N HIS A 80 -7.55 -13.61 6.78
CA HIS A 80 -6.53 -13.06 5.91
C HIS A 80 -6.95 -13.17 4.44
N VAL A 81 -6.90 -12.04 3.74
CA VAL A 81 -7.00 -12.03 2.29
C VAL A 81 -5.59 -12.16 1.72
N TRP A 82 -5.40 -13.19 0.90
CA TRP A 82 -4.10 -13.47 0.27
C TRP A 82 -3.90 -12.73 -1.03
N TYR A 83 -4.98 -12.32 -1.67
CA TYR A 83 -4.93 -11.53 -2.88
C TYR A 83 -6.27 -10.86 -3.09
N ALA A 84 -6.25 -9.62 -3.57
CA ALA A 84 -7.46 -9.02 -4.08
C ALA A 84 -7.20 -8.13 -5.29
N GLN A 85 -8.21 -8.00 -6.12
CA GLN A 85 -8.18 -7.13 -7.28
C GLN A 85 -9.59 -6.66 -7.63
N PHE A 86 -9.68 -5.47 -8.22
CA PHE A 86 -10.83 -5.12 -9.03
C PHE A 86 -10.82 -5.90 -10.34
N ASN A 87 -11.99 -6.05 -10.96
CA ASN A 87 -12.06 -6.36 -12.38
C ASN A 87 -11.83 -5.10 -13.24
N ASP A 88 -11.67 -5.27 -14.55
CA ASP A 88 -11.25 -4.19 -15.46
C ASP A 88 -12.20 -2.98 -15.51
N ASN A 89 -13.49 -3.16 -15.21
CA ASN A 89 -14.46 -2.07 -15.16
C ASN A 89 -14.70 -1.51 -13.73
N GLY A 90 -14.12 -2.15 -12.70
CA GLY A 90 -14.24 -1.75 -11.30
C GLY A 90 -15.60 -2.02 -10.65
N GLU A 91 -16.48 -2.80 -11.29
CA GLU A 91 -17.79 -3.16 -10.76
C GLU A 91 -17.73 -4.34 -9.79
N TYR A 92 -16.65 -5.13 -9.84
CA TYR A 92 -16.45 -6.26 -8.96
C TYR A 92 -15.07 -6.25 -8.32
N VAL A 93 -14.99 -6.81 -7.11
CA VAL A 93 -13.73 -7.17 -6.44
C VAL A 93 -13.70 -8.68 -6.24
N MET A 94 -12.56 -9.29 -6.52
CA MET A 94 -12.26 -10.66 -6.09
C MET A 94 -11.38 -10.61 -4.86
N LEU A 95 -11.76 -11.33 -3.81
CA LEU A 95 -10.89 -11.72 -2.71
C LEU A 95 -10.50 -13.18 -2.90
N ALA A 96 -9.25 -13.52 -2.65
CA ALA A 96 -8.78 -14.90 -2.66
C ALA A 96 -8.02 -15.23 -1.37
N GLY A 97 -8.22 -16.46 -0.90
CA GLY A 97 -7.54 -17.04 0.24
C GLY A 97 -6.39 -17.96 -0.18
N PHE A 98 -5.77 -18.57 0.82
CA PHE A 98 -4.65 -19.49 0.70
C PHE A 98 -5.00 -20.76 -0.07
N THR A 99 -6.13 -21.39 0.28
CA THR A 99 -6.49 -22.71 -0.28
C THR A 99 -7.06 -22.61 -1.70
N GLY A 100 -7.13 -21.37 -2.22
CA GLY A 100 -7.76 -21.07 -3.49
C GLY A 100 -9.24 -20.74 -3.36
N LYS A 101 -9.80 -20.61 -2.14
CA LYS A 101 -11.13 -20.03 -1.94
C LYS A 101 -11.15 -18.63 -2.56
N ARG A 102 -12.22 -18.33 -3.30
CA ARG A 102 -12.43 -17.02 -3.93
C ARG A 102 -13.82 -16.54 -3.62
N GLU A 103 -13.92 -15.25 -3.35
CA GLU A 103 -15.19 -14.56 -3.16
C GLU A 103 -15.24 -13.36 -4.10
N ILE A 104 -16.38 -13.18 -4.74
CA ILE A 104 -16.64 -12.03 -5.62
C ILE A 104 -17.60 -11.10 -4.91
N TRP A 105 -17.33 -9.81 -5.00
CA TRP A 105 -18.10 -8.77 -4.36
C TRP A 105 -18.55 -7.75 -5.38
N ASP A 106 -19.85 -7.46 -5.40
CA ASP A 106 -20.42 -6.40 -6.21
C ASP A 106 -20.14 -5.03 -5.56
N MET A 107 -19.51 -4.13 -6.32
CA MET A 107 -19.06 -2.82 -5.86
C MET A 107 -20.14 -1.73 -5.93
N LYS A 108 -21.37 -2.08 -6.29
CA LYS A 108 -22.55 -1.22 -6.20
C LYS A 108 -23.30 -1.44 -4.90
N THR A 109 -23.33 -2.67 -4.42
CA THR A 109 -24.10 -3.12 -3.26
C THR A 109 -23.25 -3.49 -2.05
N GLY A 110 -21.96 -3.78 -2.26
CA GLY A 110 -21.05 -4.25 -1.23
C GLY A 110 -21.36 -5.67 -0.75
N LYS A 111 -22.04 -6.48 -1.57
CA LYS A 111 -22.45 -7.84 -1.20
C LYS A 111 -21.66 -8.88 -1.98
N LYS A 112 -21.49 -10.05 -1.35
CA LYS A 112 -20.94 -11.24 -2.01
C LYS A 112 -21.89 -11.68 -3.12
N GLU A 113 -21.34 -11.89 -4.30
CA GLU A 113 -22.02 -12.58 -5.38
C GLU A 113 -22.06 -14.08 -5.08
N GLY A 114 -23.26 -14.65 -5.16
CA GLY A 114 -23.46 -16.09 -5.02
C GLY A 114 -23.39 -16.81 -6.37
N GLY A 115 -23.23 -18.12 -6.33
CA GLY A 115 -23.36 -18.98 -7.52
C GLY A 115 -22.03 -19.41 -8.14
N ASN A 116 -22.07 -19.74 -9.44
CA ASN A 116 -20.93 -20.35 -10.12
C ASN A 116 -19.88 -19.31 -10.50
N LEU A 117 -18.69 -19.42 -9.91
CA LEU A 117 -17.55 -18.54 -10.19
C LEU A 117 -17.12 -18.56 -11.66
N SER A 118 -17.47 -19.58 -12.44
CA SER A 118 -17.18 -19.62 -13.89
C SER A 118 -17.83 -18.50 -14.69
N ASN A 119 -18.86 -17.84 -14.13
CA ASN A 119 -19.50 -16.68 -14.77
C ASN A 119 -18.58 -15.44 -14.77
N PHE A 120 -17.53 -15.42 -13.94
CA PHE A 120 -16.59 -14.31 -13.80
C PHE A 120 -15.28 -14.63 -14.54
N ALA A 121 -15.34 -14.65 -15.87
CA ALA A 121 -14.22 -15.06 -16.74
C ALA A 121 -12.93 -14.21 -16.61
N TRP A 122 -13.03 -13.01 -16.03
CA TRP A 122 -11.89 -12.12 -15.75
C TRP A 122 -11.03 -12.62 -14.58
N MET A 123 -11.52 -13.57 -13.77
CA MET A 123 -10.76 -14.09 -12.64
C MET A 123 -9.49 -14.81 -13.12
N PRO A 124 -8.34 -14.57 -12.47
CA PRO A 124 -7.12 -15.29 -12.79
C PRO A 124 -7.30 -16.79 -12.57
N ASN A 125 -6.94 -17.59 -13.55
CA ASN A 125 -6.90 -19.05 -13.39
C ASN A 125 -5.79 -19.47 -12.40
N SER A 126 -5.73 -20.76 -12.06
CA SER A 126 -4.72 -21.28 -11.11
C SER A 126 -3.28 -20.96 -11.54
N LEU A 127 -2.98 -21.02 -12.85
CA LEU A 127 -1.65 -20.70 -13.37
C LEU A 127 -1.31 -19.21 -13.19
N ALA A 128 -2.25 -18.31 -13.44
CA ALA A 128 -2.08 -16.88 -13.20
C ALA A 128 -1.89 -16.58 -11.71
N MET A 129 -2.67 -17.20 -10.83
CA MET A 129 -2.49 -17.07 -9.38
C MET A 129 -1.11 -17.54 -8.92
N LYS A 130 -0.60 -18.66 -9.47
CA LYS A 130 0.75 -19.14 -9.17
C LYS A 130 1.84 -18.14 -9.60
N LYS A 131 1.63 -17.40 -10.70
CA LYS A 131 2.57 -16.38 -11.20
C LYS A 131 2.60 -15.11 -10.35
N LEU A 132 1.60 -14.87 -9.50
CA LEU A 132 1.63 -13.76 -8.54
C LEU A 132 2.74 -13.92 -7.49
N ASN A 133 3.40 -15.09 -7.44
CA ASN A 133 4.50 -15.40 -6.53
C ASN A 133 4.13 -15.07 -5.07
N LEU A 134 2.87 -15.35 -4.70
CA LEU A 134 2.40 -15.25 -3.33
C LEU A 134 3.26 -16.23 -2.52
N LYS A 135 4.20 -15.70 -1.74
CA LYS A 135 5.10 -16.51 -0.92
C LYS A 135 4.24 -17.32 0.05
N VAL A 136 4.59 -18.58 0.22
CA VAL A 136 3.98 -19.48 1.21
C VAL A 136 5.17 -20.12 1.91
N GLY A 137 5.48 -19.68 3.12
CA GLY A 137 6.57 -20.21 3.92
C GLY A 137 6.10 -20.54 5.34
N ASN A 138 6.89 -21.32 6.05
CA ASN A 138 6.53 -22.01 7.29
C ASN A 138 6.61 -21.12 8.55
N SER A 139 6.04 -19.91 8.52
CA SER A 139 5.91 -19.07 9.72
C SER A 139 4.44 -18.73 10.00
N PRO A 140 3.99 -18.69 11.25
CA PRO A 140 2.71 -18.06 11.60
C PRO A 140 2.70 -16.54 11.37
N PHE A 141 3.87 -15.91 11.12
CA PHE A 141 4.05 -14.48 10.86
C PHE A 141 4.35 -14.16 9.39
N ASP A 142 4.12 -15.11 8.50
CA ASP A 142 4.46 -14.99 7.08
C ASP A 142 3.39 -14.11 6.38
N ARG A 143 3.66 -12.80 6.33
CA ARG A 143 2.77 -11.74 5.82
C ARG A 143 2.75 -11.74 4.30
N PHE A 144 1.67 -12.21 3.67
CA PHE A 144 1.70 -12.42 2.21
C PHE A 144 0.52 -11.85 1.40
N TYR A 145 0.82 -11.70 0.11
CA TYR A 145 0.63 -10.51 -0.75
C TYR A 145 0.89 -9.20 -0.03
N GLN A 146 2.17 -8.93 0.22
CA GLN A 146 2.63 -7.61 0.60
C GLN A 146 3.36 -7.03 -0.60
N GLN A 147 2.98 -5.82 -1.01
CA GLN A 147 3.64 -5.12 -2.13
C GLN A 147 5.02 -4.62 -1.67
N GLU A 148 5.92 -5.54 -1.31
CA GLU A 148 7.20 -5.23 -0.65
C GLU A 148 8.11 -4.34 -1.50
N THR A 149 7.92 -4.33 -2.82
CA THR A 149 8.67 -3.46 -3.71
C THR A 149 7.80 -3.00 -4.87
N ALA A 150 8.02 -1.77 -5.29
CA ALA A 150 7.43 -1.22 -6.49
C ALA A 150 8.44 -0.28 -7.17
N GLN A 151 8.27 -0.08 -8.47
CA GLN A 151 9.12 0.80 -9.27
C GLN A 151 8.27 1.86 -9.96
N HIS A 152 8.78 3.09 -10.01
CA HIS A 152 8.22 4.20 -10.78
C HIS A 152 9.35 4.98 -11.43
N GLY A 153 9.46 4.87 -12.76
CA GLY A 153 10.60 5.42 -13.51
C GLY A 153 11.93 4.85 -12.99
N ASP A 154 12.85 5.75 -12.66
CA ASP A 154 14.19 5.43 -12.15
C ASP A 154 14.24 5.20 -10.62
N ILE A 155 13.09 5.26 -9.93
CA ILE A 155 13.00 5.09 -8.48
C ILE A 155 12.37 3.74 -8.16
N THR A 156 12.95 3.04 -7.19
CA THR A 156 12.38 1.84 -6.58
C THR A 156 12.06 2.11 -5.12
N ALA A 157 10.82 1.84 -4.70
CA ALA A 157 10.44 1.77 -3.30
C ALA A 157 10.54 0.32 -2.82
N LYS A 158 11.07 0.13 -1.61
CA LYS A 158 11.16 -1.17 -0.98
C LYS A 158 10.82 -1.08 0.50
N ALA A 159 9.91 -1.92 0.95
CA ALA A 159 9.57 -2.12 2.34
C ALA A 159 10.76 -2.74 3.10
N ASP A 160 10.99 -2.24 4.31
CA ASP A 160 11.99 -2.69 5.25
C ASP A 160 11.34 -2.97 6.61
N LYS A 161 12.15 -3.38 7.59
CA LYS A 161 11.72 -3.63 8.97
C LYS A 161 10.94 -2.46 9.58
N ASP A 162 10.07 -2.79 10.54
CA ASP A 162 9.23 -1.82 11.24
C ASP A 162 8.28 -1.02 10.30
N GLY A 163 8.02 -1.57 9.11
CA GLY A 163 7.23 -0.94 8.05
C GLY A 163 7.92 0.21 7.33
N ALA A 164 9.21 0.48 7.55
CA ALA A 164 9.91 1.54 6.85
C ALA A 164 9.90 1.33 5.33
N VAL A 165 10.01 2.40 4.55
CA VAL A 165 10.14 2.33 3.08
C VAL A 165 11.43 3.01 2.66
N VAL A 166 12.33 2.26 2.04
CA VAL A 166 13.57 2.75 1.45
C VAL A 166 13.35 3.00 -0.03
N PHE A 167 13.65 4.21 -0.49
CA PHE A 167 13.69 4.54 -1.91
C PHE A 167 15.12 4.49 -2.41
N THR A 168 15.34 3.81 -3.53
CA THR A 168 16.62 3.78 -4.22
C THR A 168 16.50 4.33 -5.64
N GLY A 169 17.57 4.94 -6.13
CA GLY A 169 17.69 5.34 -7.53
C GLY A 169 18.01 4.16 -8.45
N LYS A 170 18.14 4.47 -9.74
CA LYS A 170 18.49 3.50 -10.80
C LYS A 170 19.83 2.81 -10.58
N ASP A 171 20.77 3.50 -9.92
CA ASP A 171 22.09 2.98 -9.54
C ASP A 171 22.05 2.11 -8.27
N GLY A 172 20.87 1.95 -7.64
CA GLY A 172 20.68 1.23 -6.39
C GLY A 172 21.07 2.04 -5.15
N ALA A 173 21.51 3.29 -5.28
CA ALA A 173 21.83 4.13 -4.14
C ALA A 173 20.56 4.57 -3.40
N ALA A 174 20.59 4.54 -2.06
CA ALA A 174 19.49 5.02 -1.25
C ALA A 174 19.31 6.54 -1.40
N ILE A 175 18.10 6.96 -1.74
CA ILE A 175 17.72 8.36 -1.94
C ILE A 175 16.98 8.88 -0.70
N GLN A 176 16.02 8.12 -0.20
CA GLN A 176 15.17 8.53 0.92
C GLN A 176 14.74 7.32 1.74
N THR A 177 14.43 7.49 3.02
CA THR A 177 13.80 6.47 3.85
C THR A 177 12.67 7.07 4.65
N LEU A 178 11.45 6.58 4.43
CA LEU A 178 10.30 6.88 5.26
C LEU A 178 10.30 5.94 6.47
N ARG A 179 10.02 6.50 7.64
CA ARG A 179 9.91 5.77 8.90
C ARG A 179 8.60 6.09 9.58
N PHE A 180 7.99 5.08 10.19
CA PHE A 180 6.67 5.18 10.83
C PHE A 180 6.78 4.73 12.30
N PRO A 181 7.21 5.61 13.22
CA PRO A 181 7.41 5.27 14.65
C PRO A 181 6.13 4.81 15.38
N GLU A 182 4.97 5.09 14.80
CA GLU A 182 3.67 4.61 15.25
C GLU A 182 3.50 3.10 15.10
N ASN A 183 4.18 2.48 14.12
CA ASN A 183 4.17 1.03 13.95
C ASN A 183 4.75 0.38 15.21
N LYS A 184 4.06 -0.65 15.70
CA LYS A 184 4.43 -1.50 16.84
C LYS A 184 4.89 -2.87 16.40
N ASP A 185 4.48 -3.30 15.23
CA ASP A 185 4.82 -4.59 14.68
C ASP A 185 6.11 -4.53 13.85
N GLN A 186 7.16 -5.18 14.35
CA GLN A 186 8.49 -5.18 13.74
C GLN A 186 8.56 -5.99 12.44
N HIS A 187 7.66 -6.97 12.27
CA HIS A 187 7.63 -7.73 11.02
C HIS A 187 6.77 -7.06 9.94
N HIS A 188 6.10 -5.94 10.23
CA HIS A 188 5.30 -5.22 9.24
C HIS A 188 6.19 -4.76 8.09
N ARG A 189 5.69 -4.94 6.86
CA ARG A 189 6.33 -4.45 5.64
C ARG A 189 5.33 -3.57 4.91
N ALA A 190 5.48 -2.26 5.00
CA ALA A 190 4.47 -1.37 4.44
C ALA A 190 4.34 -1.58 2.91
N PRO A 191 3.12 -1.74 2.36
CA PRO A 191 2.95 -1.94 0.93
C PRO A 191 3.45 -0.72 0.16
N CYS A 192 4.30 -0.95 -0.82
CA CYS A 192 4.81 0.06 -1.72
C CYS A 192 3.90 0.12 -2.95
N PHE A 193 3.13 1.20 -3.11
CA PHE A 193 2.20 1.34 -4.22
C PHE A 193 2.36 2.69 -4.91
N PHE A 194 2.84 2.69 -6.15
CA PHE A 194 2.86 3.88 -6.99
C PHE A 194 1.58 3.96 -7.81
N HIS A 195 1.00 5.15 -7.87
CA HIS A 195 -0.14 5.42 -8.73
C HIS A 195 -0.09 6.88 -9.21
N GLU A 196 0.03 7.08 -10.52
CA GLU A 196 0.19 8.39 -11.14
C GLU A 196 1.38 9.16 -10.52
N ASP A 197 1.13 10.35 -9.98
CA ASP A 197 2.07 11.23 -9.31
C ASP A 197 2.18 10.97 -7.80
N ARG A 198 1.67 9.83 -7.32
CA ARG A 198 1.60 9.49 -5.89
C ARG A 198 2.34 8.20 -5.55
N PHE A 199 2.93 8.21 -4.37
CA PHE A 199 3.29 7.01 -3.63
C PHE A 199 2.33 6.83 -2.47
N ILE A 200 1.75 5.64 -2.35
CA ILE A 200 0.79 5.27 -1.31
C ILE A 200 1.36 4.09 -0.55
N THR A 201 1.29 4.17 0.78
CA THR A 201 1.73 3.11 1.68
C THR A 201 0.78 2.95 2.86
N GLY A 202 1.00 1.93 3.68
CA GLY A 202 0.13 1.56 4.78
C GLY A 202 0.88 1.28 6.09
N THR A 203 0.21 1.42 7.22
CA THR A 203 0.76 1.12 8.56
C THR A 203 0.21 -0.19 9.12
N ASP A 204 0.80 -0.65 10.24
CA ASP A 204 0.32 -1.84 10.96
C ASP A 204 -1.00 -1.63 11.72
N SER A 205 -1.49 -0.38 11.72
CA SER A 205 -2.68 0.07 12.45
C SER A 205 -3.83 0.50 11.53
N GLY A 206 -3.67 0.31 10.22
CA GLY A 206 -4.72 0.58 9.24
C GLY A 206 -4.68 2.00 8.67
N MET A 207 -3.58 2.74 8.83
CA MET A 207 -3.45 4.06 8.23
C MET A 207 -2.90 3.92 6.82
N LEU A 208 -3.53 4.61 5.88
CA LEU A 208 -3.03 4.81 4.52
C LEU A 208 -2.38 6.18 4.43
N LEU A 209 -1.17 6.22 3.91
CA LEU A 209 -0.35 7.41 3.82
C LEU A 209 -0.07 7.72 2.35
N PHE A 210 -0.46 8.92 1.91
CA PHE A 210 -0.30 9.38 0.55
C PHE A 210 0.81 10.43 0.49
N TYR A 211 1.74 10.23 -0.42
CA TYR A 211 2.84 11.14 -0.69
C TYR A 211 2.82 11.55 -2.15
N THR A 212 3.19 12.79 -2.44
CA THR A 212 3.42 13.27 -3.81
C THR A 212 4.82 12.90 -4.24
N LEU A 213 4.96 12.36 -5.46
CA LEU A 213 6.27 12.08 -6.08
C LEU A 213 6.98 13.38 -6.41
N ARG A 214 8.32 13.37 -6.32
CA ARG A 214 9.15 14.53 -6.63
C ARG A 214 9.60 14.56 -8.09
#